data_AF-A0A3B8VL16-F1
#
_entry.id   AF-A0A3B8VL16-F1
#
_cell.length_a   1.000
_cell.length_b   1.000
_cell.length_c   1.000
_cell.angle_alpha   90.00
_cell.angle_beta   90.00
_cell.angle_gamma   90.00
#
_symmetry.space_group_name_H-M   'P 1'
#
loop_
_entity.id
_entity.type
_entity.pdbx_description
1 polymer ?
#
loop_
_entity_poly.entity_id
_entity_poly.type
_entity_poly.pdbx_seq_one_letter_code
_entity_poly.pdbx_strand_id
1 'polypeptide(L)' 'MHFAISENGQRLFTVSPFENSIAIYDTTDLQLTAYRTGVGATPARIVIPSMTIEPTAKSE' A
#
# COMPACT_ATOMS: atom_id res chain seq x y z
N MET A 1 13.41 -4.64 -6.76
CA MET A 1 12.11 -3.92 -6.85
C MET A 1 11.18 -4.54 -5.85
N HIS A 2 10.53 -3.73 -5.00
CA HIS A 2 9.57 -4.22 -4.02
C HIS A 2 8.22 -3.59 -4.30
N PHE A 3 7.23 -4.45 -4.52
CA PHE A 3 5.85 -4.06 -4.74
C PHE A 3 4.94 -5.03 -3.98
N ALA A 4 3.72 -4.60 -3.74
CA ALA A 4 2.65 -5.44 -3.21
C ALA A 4 1.36 -5.12 -3.93
N ILE A 5 0.43 -6.07 -3.97
CA ILE A 5 -0.90 -5.89 -4.55
C ILE A 5 -1.91 -6.05 -3.42
N SER A 6 -2.99 -5.25 -3.43
CA SER A 6 -4.09 -5.43 -2.48
C SER A 6 -4.76 -6.80 -2.66
N GLU A 7 -5.37 -7.30 -1.59
CA GLU A 7 -6.08 -8.59 -1.60
C GLU A 7 -7.14 -8.70 -2.71
N ASN A 8 -7.87 -7.61 -2.98
CA ASN A 8 -8.86 -7.55 -4.05
C ASN A 8 -8.26 -7.31 -5.46
N GLY A 9 -6.94 -7.22 -5.58
CA GLY A 9 -6.24 -7.01 -6.85
C GLY A 9 -6.33 -5.60 -7.44
N GLN A 10 -7.08 -4.67 -6.84
CA GLN A 10 -7.39 -3.35 -7.45
C GLN A 10 -6.29 -2.30 -7.26
N ARG A 11 -5.32 -2.54 -6.37
CA ARG A 11 -4.26 -1.56 -6.06
C ARG A 11 -2.88 -2.20 -6.12
N LEU A 12 -1.97 -1.56 -6.83
CA LEU A 12 -0.54 -1.86 -6.85
C LEU A 12 0.21 -0.83 -6.02
N PHE A 13 1.00 -1.28 -5.06
CA PHE A 13 1.83 -0.47 -4.18
C PHE A 13 3.29 -0.68 -4.56
N THR A 14 4.05 0.40 -4.71
CA THR A 14 5.49 0.36 -4.98
C THR A 14 6.24 1.24 -4.00
N VAL A 15 7.47 0.85 -3.66
CA VAL A 15 8.39 1.68 -2.85
C VAL A 15 9.58 2.12 -3.70
N SER A 16 10.00 3.35 -3.47
CA SER A 16 11.27 3.87 -3.97
C SER A 16 12.21 4.13 -2.78
N PRO A 17 13.27 3.32 -2.61
CA PRO A 17 14.25 3.52 -1.55
C PRO A 17 15.02 4.83 -1.70
N PHE A 18 15.31 5.25 -2.93
CA PHE A 18 16.08 6.47 -3.20
C PHE A 18 15.26 7.73 -2.99
N GLU A 19 13.98 7.69 -3.39
CA GLU A 19 13.05 8.83 -3.24
C GLU A 19 12.39 8.87 -1.85
N ASN A 20 12.63 7.86 -1.00
CA ASN A 20 11.96 7.70 0.29
C ASN A 20 10.43 7.82 0.16
N SER A 21 9.86 7.13 -0.83
CA SER A 21 8.46 7.31 -1.22
C SER A 21 7.72 6.00 -1.50
N ILE A 22 6.39 6.11 -1.49
CA ILE A 22 5.43 5.08 -1.90
C ILE A 22 4.53 5.66 -3.00
N ALA A 23 4.30 4.87 -4.04
CA ALA A 23 3.30 5.15 -5.07
C ALA A 23 2.24 4.03 -5.10
N ILE A 24 0.99 4.43 -5.29
CA ILE A 24 -0.17 3.53 -5.37
C ILE A 24 -0.83 3.75 -6.73
N TYR A 25 -1.06 2.67 -7.47
CA TYR A 25 -1.68 2.69 -8.78
C TYR A 25 -2.99 1.89 -8.76
N ASP A 26 -3.98 2.33 -9.54
CA ASP A 26 -5.10 1.49 -9.93
C ASP A 26 -4.59 0.41 -10.91
N THR A 27 -5.01 -0.84 -10.74
CA THR A 27 -4.50 -1.94 -11.59
C THR A 27 -5.28 -2.13 -12.89
N THR A 28 -6.42 -1.46 -13.06
CA THR A 28 -7.25 -1.52 -14.26
C THR A 28 -6.56 -0.80 -15.42
N ASP A 29 -6.00 0.38 -15.14
CA ASP A 29 -5.46 1.29 -16.15
C ASP A 29 -4.07 1.85 -15.79
N LEU A 30 -3.50 1.40 -14.67
CA LEU A 30 -2.19 1.83 -14.16
C LEU A 30 -2.11 3.32 -13.84
N GLN A 31 -3.24 3.99 -13.59
CA GLN A 31 -3.23 5.37 -13.14
C GLN A 31 -2.69 5.50 -11.72
N LEU A 32 -1.82 6.49 -11.50
CA LEU A 32 -1.33 6.83 -10.17
C LEU A 32 -2.46 7.42 -9.34
N THR A 33 -2.90 6.70 -8.31
CA THR A 33 -4.01 7.11 -7.43
C THR A 33 -3.52 7.82 -6.17
N ALA A 34 -2.28 7.54 -5.73
CA ALA A 34 -1.66 8.25 -4.63
C ALA A 34 -0.14 8.19 -4.66
N TYR A 35 0.49 9.25 -4.15
CA TYR A 35 1.94 9.33 -3.96
C TYR A 35 2.24 9.94 -2.59
N ARG A 36 3.17 9.32 -1.85
CA ARG A 36 3.58 9.76 -0.51
C ARG A 36 5.09 9.76 -0.40
N THR A 37 5.67 10.91 -0.06
CA THR A 37 7.09 11.09 0.24
C THR A 37 7.32 11.11 1.74
N GLY A 38 8.57 10.92 2.17
CA GLY A 38 8.95 11.05 3.58
C GLY A 38 8.48 9.88 4.45
N VAL A 39 8.34 8.68 3.87
CA VAL A 39 7.90 7.46 4.58
C VAL A 39 9.00 6.82 5.44
N GLY A 40 9.96 7.63 5.91
CA GLY A 40 11.20 7.19 6.53
C GLY A 40 12.39 7.16 5.55
N ALA A 41 13.47 6.48 5.94
CA ALA A 41 14.69 6.37 5.13
C ALA A 41 14.82 4.97 4.51
N THR A 42 15.09 4.91 3.21
CA THR A 42 15.34 3.69 2.43
C THR A 42 14.25 2.61 2.62
N PRO A 43 12.97 2.91 2.34
CA PRO A 43 11.89 1.93 2.47
C PRO A 43 12.17 0.69 1.60
N ALA A 44 12.13 -0.49 2.23
CA ALA A 44 12.57 -1.73 1.60
C ALA A 44 11.48 -2.79 1.40
N ARG A 45 10.38 -2.78 2.16
CA ARG A 45 9.30 -3.76 2.05
C ARG A 45 7.94 -3.11 2.22
N ILE A 46 6.92 -3.74 1.62
CA ILE A 46 5.51 -3.35 1.75
C ILE A 46 4.75 -4.55 2.28
N VAL A 47 3.88 -4.33 3.26
CA VAL A 47 2.91 -5.32 3.75
C VAL A 47 1.54 -4.69 3.62
N ILE A 48 0.62 -5.39 2.96
CA ILE A 48 -0.78 -4.99 2.85
C ILE A 48 -1.58 -5.96 3.73
N PRO A 49 -2.14 -5.51 4.87
CA PRO A 49 -2.97 -6.37 5.69
C PRO A 49 -4.29 -6.68 4.96
N SER A 50 -4.80 -7.91 5.13
CA SER A 50 -6.19 -8.23 4.75
C SER A 50 -7.14 -7.34 5.55
N MET A 51 -8.17 -6.79 4.89
CA MET A 51 -9.24 -6.09 5.60
C MET A 51 -10.22 -7.11 6.18
N THR A 52 -9.79 -7.91 7.16
CA THR A 52 -10.74 -8.63 8.02
C THR A 52 -11.27 -7.61 9.01
N ILE A 53 -12.44 -7.05 8.73
CA ILE A 53 -13.18 -6.27 9.73
C ILE A 53 -13.69 -7.29 10.75
N GLU A 54 -12.94 -7.56 11.82
CA GLU A 54 -13.55 -8.20 12.99
C GLU A 54 -14.61 -7.25 13.52
N PRO A 55 -15.88 -7.68 13.66
CA PRO A 55 -16.89 -6.87 14.31
C PRO A 55 -16.38 -6.54 15.71
N THR A 56 -16.23 -5.26 16.04
CA THR A 56 -15.90 -4.81 17.38
C THR A 56 -17.02 -5.24 18.33
N ALA A 57 -16.91 -6.44 18.90
CA ALA A 57 -17.76 -6.88 19.98
C ALA A 57 -17.29 -6.20 21.26
N LYS A 58 -17.88 -5.04 21.58
CA LYS A 58 -18.04 -4.59 22.97
C LYS A 58 -19.34 -3.82 23.12
N SER A 59 -20.39 -4.55 23.47
CA SER A 59 -21.48 -4.04 24.29
C SER A 59 -21.10 -4.34 25.75
N GLU A 60 -20.83 -3.30 26.53
CA GLU A 60 -20.95 -3.29 28.00
C GLU A 60 -21.77 -2.06 28.37
#